data_AF-A0A9W9RLR5-F1
#
_entry.id   AF-A0A9W9RLR5-F1
#
_cell.length_a   1.000
_cell.length_b   1.000
_cell.length_c   1.000
_cell.angle_alpha   90.00
_cell.angle_beta   90.00
_cell.angle_gamma   90.00
#
_symmetry.space_group_name_H-M   'P 1'
#
loop_
_entity.id
_entity.type
_entity.pdbx_description
1 polymer ?
#
loop_
_entity_poly.entity_id
_entity_poly.type
_entity_poly.pdbx_seq_one_letter_code
_entity_poly.pdbx_strand_id
1 'polypeptide(L)'
;MDRIASAEKIRDCLRCRQALSQFLQIPDPWWSDTHKRSNGYFGYDTTRNARQMTGVSTFINKSPLAEEKLIRIDTFAYFEVKQLPHDLDYYWDKINIFTKWIASTKQTIVALFDPNPSIRELILQSLLKFNHTLLSDPYWVYPTILDTLGNLQESAVWLIRNQVRDIEKKVPTPGAVPNPEYRKLHDIGRHVIHVSETLDVAVLTIESIQMHHLRFLVSNPDVTDPAAGRSVSVDLGYHRDFLANLRHRAASNEKRLQNEIQLAFNSVAQYNAGQTDSRAMKTIAFATLIFLGFISSLFSMSLFHGGQNNEWGVSSKFWLNWVFAIPITIATGVVWRYWHNVFPGAEYKPAPVRAGELPVRSESVMPKSTV
;
A
#
# COMPACT_ATOMS: atom_id res chain seq x y z
N MET A 1 29.85 -25.55 5.07
CA MET A 1 30.47 -24.23 4.83
C MET A 1 29.69 -23.58 3.69
N ASP A 2 28.58 -22.94 4.04
CA ASP A 2 27.68 -22.27 3.09
C ASP A 2 28.31 -20.94 2.65
N ARG A 3 29.19 -20.98 1.64
CA ARG A 3 29.67 -19.76 0.99
C ARG A 3 28.55 -19.24 0.08
N ILE A 4 27.57 -18.57 0.67
CA ILE A 4 26.55 -17.83 -0.07
C ILE A 4 27.24 -16.63 -0.70
N ALA A 5 27.27 -16.59 -2.04
CA ALA A 5 27.75 -15.46 -2.79
C ALA A 5 26.68 -14.36 -2.72
N SER A 6 26.87 -13.39 -1.82
CA SER A 6 25.94 -12.27 -1.70
C SER A 6 26.14 -11.27 -2.83
N ALA A 7 25.11 -10.99 -3.62
CA ALA A 7 25.22 -10.03 -4.72
C ALA A 7 25.54 -8.62 -4.21
N GLU A 8 25.12 -8.25 -2.99
CA GLU A 8 25.56 -6.99 -2.37
C GLU A 8 27.06 -6.98 -2.14
N LYS A 9 27.61 -8.03 -1.50
CA LYS A 9 29.06 -8.13 -1.25
C LYS A 9 29.87 -8.23 -2.56
N ILE A 10 29.31 -8.85 -3.60
CA ILE A 10 29.96 -8.96 -4.91
C ILE A 10 29.93 -7.63 -5.64
N ARG A 11 28.84 -6.84 -5.53
CA ARG A 11 28.73 -5.49 -6.11
C ARG A 11 29.82 -4.56 -5.55
N ASP A 12 30.08 -4.65 -4.25
CA ASP A 12 31.08 -3.81 -3.57
C ASP A 12 32.53 -4.27 -3.84
N CYS A 13 32.73 -5.49 -4.34
CA CYS A 13 34.04 -6.06 -4.65
C CYS A 13 34.33 -6.04 -6.16
N LEU A 14 35.12 -5.06 -6.63
CA LEU A 14 35.46 -4.90 -8.06
C LEU A 14 36.02 -6.18 -8.71
N ARG A 15 36.92 -6.89 -8.01
CA ARG A 15 37.52 -8.14 -8.51
C ARG A 15 36.51 -9.28 -8.58
N CYS A 16 35.60 -9.37 -7.60
CA CYS A 16 34.55 -10.37 -7.55
C CYS A 16 33.53 -10.13 -8.67
N ARG A 17 33.13 -8.86 -8.86
CA ARG A 17 32.29 -8.42 -9.96
C ARG A 17 32.90 -8.78 -11.31
N GLN A 18 34.16 -8.43 -11.54
CA GLN A 18 34.86 -8.74 -12.80
C GLN A 18 34.95 -10.26 -13.04
N ALA A 19 35.29 -11.05 -12.02
CA ALA A 19 35.38 -12.49 -12.14
C ALA A 19 34.01 -13.12 -12.47
N LEU A 20 32.94 -12.68 -11.80
CA LEU A 20 31.60 -13.21 -12.03
C LEU A 20 31.02 -12.74 -13.37
N SER A 21 31.25 -11.48 -13.75
CA SER A 21 30.89 -10.95 -15.08
C SER A 21 31.64 -11.69 -16.19
N GLN A 22 32.91 -12.04 -16.00
CA GLN A 22 33.65 -12.83 -17.01
C GLN A 22 33.12 -14.26 -17.13
N PHE A 23 32.80 -14.90 -16.01
CA PHE A 23 32.31 -16.28 -15.98
C PHE A 23 30.86 -16.40 -16.50
N LEU A 24 29.96 -15.60 -15.94
CA LEU A 24 28.53 -15.63 -16.28
C LEU A 24 28.17 -14.69 -17.44
N GLN A 25 29.05 -13.81 -17.89
CA GLN A 25 28.74 -12.78 -18.91
C GLN A 25 27.54 -11.93 -18.53
N ILE A 26 27.42 -11.60 -17.24
CA ILE A 26 26.37 -10.73 -16.72
C ILE A 26 26.60 -9.31 -17.28
N PRO A 27 25.58 -8.68 -17.88
CA PRO A 27 25.72 -7.37 -18.49
C PRO A 27 25.94 -6.28 -17.42
N ASP A 28 26.77 -5.29 -17.74
CA ASP A 28 27.16 -4.20 -16.82
C ASP A 28 25.97 -3.46 -16.17
N PRO A 29 24.84 -3.19 -16.87
CA PRO A 29 23.66 -2.60 -16.25
C PRO A 29 23.14 -3.35 -15.02
N TRP A 30 23.28 -4.68 -14.96
CA TRP A 30 22.82 -5.48 -13.80
C TRP A 30 23.54 -5.11 -12.49
N TRP A 31 24.77 -4.60 -12.60
CA TRP A 31 25.58 -4.15 -11.47
C TRP A 31 25.26 -2.72 -11.02
N SER A 32 24.41 -1.99 -11.75
CA SER A 32 24.11 -0.60 -11.43
C SER A 32 23.23 -0.47 -10.18
N ASP A 33 23.41 0.64 -9.46
CA ASP A 33 22.56 0.96 -8.30
C ASP A 33 21.09 1.14 -8.67
N THR A 34 20.80 1.49 -9.93
CA THR A 34 19.44 1.62 -10.45
C THR A 34 18.71 0.28 -10.42
N HIS A 35 19.35 -0.80 -10.88
CA HIS A 35 18.75 -2.13 -10.83
C HIS A 35 18.67 -2.65 -9.39
N LYS A 36 19.64 -2.29 -8.53
CA LYS A 36 19.63 -2.65 -7.10
C LYS A 36 18.42 -2.08 -6.35
N ARG A 37 17.98 -0.87 -6.69
CA ARG A 37 16.90 -0.14 -6.00
C ARG A 37 15.54 -0.26 -6.67
N SER A 38 15.43 -1.01 -7.78
CA SER A 38 14.14 -1.31 -8.39
C SER A 38 13.36 -2.31 -7.54
N ASN A 39 12.03 -2.32 -7.63
CA ASN A 39 11.16 -3.33 -7.00
C ASN A 39 11.03 -4.61 -7.83
N GLY A 40 11.54 -4.58 -9.07
CA GLY A 40 11.50 -5.70 -10.00
C GLY A 40 11.95 -5.29 -11.40
N TYR A 41 12.42 -6.24 -12.19
CA TYR A 41 12.76 -6.04 -13.60
C TYR A 41 12.94 -7.37 -14.31
N PHE A 42 12.83 -7.35 -15.64
CA PHE A 42 13.26 -8.42 -16.52
C PHE A 42 14.18 -7.85 -17.59
N GLY A 43 15.21 -8.59 -17.96
CA GLY A 43 16.00 -8.32 -19.14
C GLY A 43 16.48 -9.60 -19.82
N TYR A 44 16.82 -9.44 -21.09
CA TYR A 44 17.25 -10.54 -21.95
C TYR A 44 18.42 -10.06 -22.82
N ASP A 45 19.34 -10.97 -23.11
CA ASP A 45 20.40 -10.78 -24.08
C ASP A 45 20.55 -12.05 -24.94
N THR A 46 20.85 -11.86 -26.22
CA THR A 46 20.98 -12.98 -27.18
C THR A 46 22.30 -12.88 -27.91
N THR A 47 23.07 -13.96 -27.89
CA THR A 47 24.31 -14.08 -28.68
C THR A 47 24.06 -14.94 -29.92
N ARG A 48 24.36 -14.38 -31.10
CA ARG A 48 24.26 -15.07 -32.40
C ARG A 48 25.62 -15.07 -33.11
N ASN A 49 25.91 -16.11 -33.90
CA ASN A 49 27.09 -16.15 -34.77
C ASN A 49 26.67 -16.01 -36.23
N ALA A 50 27.33 -15.14 -36.98
CA ALA A 50 27.19 -15.09 -38.43
C ALA A 50 27.90 -16.32 -39.04
N ARG A 51 27.17 -17.16 -39.80
CA ARG A 51 27.85 -18.16 -40.63
C ARG A 51 28.61 -17.43 -41.74
N GLN A 52 29.94 -17.51 -41.73
CA GLN A 52 30.75 -17.11 -42.88
C GLN A 52 30.51 -18.15 -43.99
N MET A 53 29.82 -17.76 -45.06
CA MET A 53 29.55 -18.63 -46.20
C MET A 53 30.85 -18.82 -47.00
N THR A 54 31.66 -19.83 -46.66
CA THR A 54 32.78 -20.27 -47.51
C THR A 54 32.22 -21.09 -48.67
N GLY A 55 31.82 -20.42 -49.74
CA GLY A 55 31.34 -21.05 -50.97
C GLY A 55 31.04 -20.00 -52.02
N VAL A 56 31.81 -20.04 -53.11
CA VAL A 56 31.75 -19.15 -54.27
C VAL A 56 30.30 -18.87 -54.69
N SER A 57 29.93 -17.58 -54.67
CA SER A 57 28.63 -17.09 -55.14
C SER A 57 28.54 -17.20 -56.67
N THR A 58 27.59 -17.97 -57.17
CA THR A 58 27.06 -17.77 -58.52
C THR A 58 25.70 -17.10 -58.38
N PHE A 59 25.60 -15.94 -59.03
CA PHE A 59 24.51 -14.98 -59.01
C PHE A 59 23.16 -15.61 -59.36
N ILE A 60 22.11 -15.27 -58.59
CA ILE A 60 20.78 -14.80 -59.03
C ILE A 60 19.88 -14.62 -57.79
N ASN A 61 19.52 -13.36 -57.52
CA ASN A 61 18.34 -12.88 -56.78
C ASN A 61 17.85 -13.68 -55.54
N LYS A 62 18.61 -13.61 -54.46
CA LYS A 62 18.11 -13.50 -53.07
C LYS A 62 19.26 -12.92 -52.25
N SER A 63 19.02 -11.82 -51.56
CA SER A 63 19.96 -11.35 -50.52
C SER A 63 20.19 -12.51 -49.54
N PRO A 64 21.41 -13.03 -49.39
CA PRO A 64 21.70 -14.05 -48.39
C PRO A 64 21.94 -13.31 -47.08
N LEU A 65 20.87 -13.09 -46.29
CA LEU A 65 21.05 -12.87 -44.87
C LEU A 65 21.80 -14.10 -44.35
N ALA A 66 23.05 -13.90 -43.92
CA ALA A 66 23.80 -14.95 -43.24
C ALA A 66 22.90 -15.53 -42.14
N GLU A 67 22.67 -16.84 -42.17
CA GLU A 67 21.81 -17.50 -41.20
C GLU A 67 22.50 -17.40 -39.83
N GLU A 68 22.11 -16.38 -39.06
CA GLU A 68 22.67 -16.08 -37.74
C GLU A 68 22.24 -17.17 -36.74
N LYS A 69 23.12 -18.15 -36.55
CA LYS A 69 22.88 -19.28 -35.66
C LYS A 69 22.86 -18.79 -34.22
N LEU A 70 21.76 -19.06 -33.52
CA LEU A 70 21.63 -18.79 -32.08
C LEU A 70 22.66 -19.61 -31.30
N ILE A 71 23.45 -18.94 -30.46
CA ILE A 71 24.45 -19.60 -29.59
C ILE A 71 23.91 -19.71 -28.17
N ARG A 72 23.35 -18.61 -27.65
CA ARG A 72 23.04 -18.47 -26.23
C ARG A 72 21.94 -17.44 -26.00
N ILE A 73 21.15 -17.68 -24.96
CA ILE A 73 20.20 -16.73 -24.40
C ILE A 73 20.51 -16.55 -22.93
N ASP A 74 20.77 -15.31 -22.54
CA ASP A 74 20.94 -14.94 -21.14
C ASP A 74 19.71 -14.14 -20.71
N THR A 75 19.15 -14.45 -19.55
CA THR A 75 18.03 -13.69 -19.00
C THR A 75 18.29 -13.38 -17.54
N PHE A 76 17.74 -12.27 -17.07
CA PHE A 76 17.84 -11.87 -15.68
C PHE A 76 16.52 -11.28 -15.22
N ALA A 77 16.09 -11.69 -14.03
CA ALA A 77 14.87 -11.20 -13.43
C ALA A 77 15.07 -10.91 -11.95
N TYR A 78 14.39 -9.89 -11.47
CA TYR A 78 14.33 -9.54 -10.07
C TYR A 78 12.87 -9.42 -9.65
N PHE A 79 12.54 -10.04 -8.53
CA PHE A 79 11.27 -9.92 -7.85
C PHE A 79 11.49 -9.62 -6.39
N GLU A 80 10.66 -8.74 -5.85
CA GLU A 80 10.66 -8.37 -4.44
C GLU A 80 9.25 -8.57 -3.87
N VAL A 81 9.17 -9.11 -2.65
CA VAL A 81 7.91 -9.37 -1.97
C VAL A 81 8.01 -8.88 -0.53
N LYS A 82 7.05 -8.05 -0.11
CA LYS A 82 6.98 -7.56 1.27
C LYS A 82 6.11 -8.48 2.12
N GLN A 83 6.66 -9.02 3.20
CA GLN A 83 5.91 -9.82 4.19
C GLN A 83 5.64 -8.99 5.44
N LEU A 84 4.48 -9.21 6.07
CA LEU A 84 4.03 -8.50 7.28
C LEU A 84 3.45 -9.48 8.32
N PRO A 85 4.26 -10.36 8.94
CA PRO A 85 3.78 -11.46 9.77
C PRO A 85 3.08 -11.01 11.06
N HIS A 86 3.63 -10.05 11.81
CA HIS A 86 3.12 -9.64 13.12
C HIS A 86 3.33 -8.14 13.38
N ASP A 87 2.35 -7.51 14.02
CA ASP A 87 2.41 -6.15 14.61
C ASP A 87 3.24 -5.09 13.85
N LEU A 88 3.00 -4.96 12.54
CA LEU A 88 3.71 -4.03 11.65
C LEU A 88 5.20 -4.33 11.39
N ASP A 89 5.77 -5.37 12.01
CA ASP A 89 7.09 -5.88 11.64
C ASP A 89 7.04 -6.46 10.24
N TYR A 90 8.00 -6.06 9.42
CA TYR A 90 8.07 -6.44 8.02
C TYR A 90 9.47 -6.84 7.61
N TYR A 91 9.54 -7.68 6.59
CA TYR A 91 10.77 -8.00 5.90
C TYR A 91 10.51 -8.14 4.40
N TRP A 92 11.58 -8.14 3.62
CA TRP A 92 11.54 -8.22 2.17
C TRP A 92 12.18 -9.53 1.71
N ASP A 93 11.40 -10.35 1.02
CA ASP A 93 11.91 -11.51 0.31
C ASP A 93 12.32 -11.09 -1.11
N LYS A 94 13.53 -11.50 -1.50
CA LYS A 94 14.14 -11.14 -2.78
C LYS A 94 14.42 -12.39 -3.59
N ILE A 95 14.02 -12.37 -4.85
CA ILE A 95 14.33 -13.41 -5.83
C ILE A 95 15.05 -12.72 -6.98
N ASN A 96 16.38 -12.77 -6.96
CA ASN A 96 17.22 -12.28 -8.04
C ASN A 96 17.83 -13.47 -8.78
N ILE A 97 17.45 -13.62 -10.03
CA ILE A 97 17.88 -14.74 -10.87
C ILE A 97 18.58 -14.25 -12.12
N PHE A 98 19.66 -14.96 -12.46
CA PHE A 98 20.27 -14.94 -13.77
C PHE A 98 20.22 -16.34 -14.36
N THR A 99 19.81 -16.47 -15.62
CA THR A 99 19.88 -17.73 -16.36
C THR A 99 20.71 -17.56 -17.61
N LYS A 100 21.45 -18.61 -17.94
CA LYS A 100 22.24 -18.74 -19.16
C LYS A 100 21.87 -20.05 -19.82
N TRP A 101 21.27 -19.96 -21.00
CA TRP A 101 20.84 -21.11 -21.80
C TRP A 101 21.71 -21.26 -23.04
N ILE A 102 22.29 -22.44 -23.25
CA ILE A 102 23.21 -22.74 -24.34
C ILE A 102 22.48 -23.55 -25.41
N ALA A 103 22.39 -23.01 -26.63
CA ALA A 103 21.56 -23.58 -27.69
C ALA A 103 22.06 -24.94 -28.21
N SER A 104 23.39 -25.14 -28.23
CA SER A 104 23.98 -26.39 -28.73
C SER A 104 23.77 -27.58 -27.80
N THR A 105 23.78 -27.35 -26.48
CA THR A 105 23.68 -28.43 -25.47
C THR A 105 22.32 -28.47 -24.78
N LYS A 106 21.46 -27.46 -25.00
CA LYS A 106 20.20 -27.26 -24.27
C LYS A 106 20.39 -27.21 -22.75
N GLN A 107 21.59 -26.83 -22.30
CA GLN A 107 21.91 -26.70 -20.88
C GLN A 107 21.55 -25.32 -20.38
N THR A 108 21.03 -25.26 -19.15
CA THR A 108 20.70 -24.01 -18.46
C THR A 108 21.51 -23.91 -17.19
N ILE A 109 22.25 -22.81 -17.05
CA ILE A 109 22.94 -22.44 -15.82
C ILE A 109 22.05 -21.41 -15.12
N VAL A 110 21.66 -21.70 -13.88
CA VAL A 110 20.84 -20.82 -13.05
C VAL A 110 21.69 -20.31 -11.89
N ALA A 111 21.75 -18.99 -11.74
CA ALA A 111 22.37 -18.33 -10.60
C ALA A 111 21.30 -17.56 -9.80
N LEU A 112 21.14 -17.93 -8.53
CA LEU A 112 20.24 -17.28 -7.59
C LEU A 112 21.06 -16.44 -6.61
N PHE A 113 20.67 -15.18 -6.44
CA PHE A 113 21.39 -14.22 -5.62
C PHE A 113 20.56 -13.78 -4.41
N ASP A 114 21.19 -13.88 -3.23
CA ASP A 114 20.62 -13.47 -1.93
C ASP A 114 19.19 -13.98 -1.61
N PRO A 115 18.74 -15.19 -1.98
CA PRO A 115 17.46 -15.68 -1.52
C PRO A 115 17.49 -15.96 -0.01
N ASN A 116 16.37 -15.72 0.66
CA ASN A 116 16.13 -16.22 2.01
C ASN A 116 16.37 -17.75 2.03
N PRO A 117 17.09 -18.32 3.01
CA PRO A 117 17.44 -19.75 3.02
C PRO A 117 16.25 -20.69 2.80
N SER A 118 15.08 -20.37 3.36
CA SER A 118 13.87 -21.20 3.18
C SER A 118 13.36 -21.16 1.73
N ILE A 119 13.38 -19.98 1.11
CA ILE A 119 13.00 -19.78 -0.29
C ILE A 119 14.01 -20.44 -1.21
N ARG A 120 15.30 -20.36 -0.89
CA ARG A 120 16.38 -21.00 -1.63
C ARG A 120 16.14 -22.50 -1.77
N GLU A 121 15.93 -23.20 -0.65
CA GLU A 121 15.72 -24.65 -0.67
C GLU A 121 14.46 -25.01 -1.45
N LEU A 122 13.38 -24.23 -1.32
CA LEU A 122 12.15 -24.45 -2.07
C LEU A 122 12.41 -24.33 -3.59
N ILE A 123 13.05 -23.25 -4.03
CA ILE A 123 13.35 -23.02 -5.45
C ILE A 123 14.28 -24.12 -5.98
N LEU A 124 15.34 -24.46 -5.26
CA LEU A 124 16.28 -25.51 -5.68
C LEU A 124 15.60 -26.87 -5.81
N GLN A 125 14.77 -27.26 -4.84
CA GLN A 125 14.02 -28.52 -4.90
C GLN A 125 13.05 -28.55 -6.10
N SER A 126 12.36 -27.45 -6.37
CA SER A 126 11.45 -27.34 -7.51
C SER A 126 12.20 -27.38 -8.85
N LEU A 127 13.34 -26.69 -8.94
CA LEU A 127 14.21 -26.70 -10.13
C LEU A 127 14.92 -28.03 -10.38
N LEU A 128 14.95 -28.95 -9.41
CA LEU A 128 15.48 -30.31 -9.58
C LEU A 128 14.40 -31.31 -10.03
N LYS A 129 13.10 -30.97 -9.90
CA LYS A 129 11.96 -31.84 -10.24
C LYS A 129 11.39 -31.58 -11.65
N PHE A 130 12.12 -30.86 -12.49
CA PHE A 130 11.66 -30.43 -13.82
C PHE A 130 11.50 -31.60 -14.81
N ASN A 131 10.64 -31.40 -15.80
CA ASN A 131 10.50 -32.33 -16.92
C ASN A 131 11.63 -32.08 -17.95
N HIS A 132 12.42 -33.11 -18.26
CA HIS A 132 13.52 -33.03 -19.21
C HIS A 132 13.10 -32.55 -20.60
N THR A 133 11.83 -32.72 -21.00
CA THR A 133 11.32 -32.22 -22.28
C THR A 133 11.35 -30.70 -22.37
N LEU A 134 11.31 -29.99 -21.23
CA LEU A 134 11.29 -28.53 -21.18
C LEU A 134 12.66 -27.90 -21.44
N LEU A 135 13.75 -28.67 -21.35
CA LEU A 135 15.12 -28.15 -21.49
C LEU A 135 15.41 -27.50 -22.86
N SER A 136 14.62 -27.83 -23.89
CA SER A 136 14.74 -27.18 -25.19
C SER A 136 14.29 -25.72 -25.18
N ASP A 137 13.52 -25.29 -24.20
CA ASP A 137 13.02 -23.92 -24.10
C ASP A 137 13.83 -23.11 -23.07
N PRO A 138 14.52 -22.02 -23.45
CA PRO A 138 15.34 -21.21 -22.53
C PRO A 138 14.58 -20.59 -21.35
N TYR A 139 13.25 -20.50 -21.42
CA TYR A 139 12.41 -19.91 -20.38
C TYR A 139 11.82 -20.93 -19.40
N TRP A 140 12.17 -22.23 -19.53
CA TRP A 140 11.60 -23.31 -18.71
C TRP A 140 11.72 -23.10 -17.19
N VAL A 141 12.73 -22.36 -16.76
CA VAL A 141 13.03 -22.07 -15.35
C VAL A 141 11.99 -21.14 -14.72
N TYR A 142 11.38 -20.26 -15.52
CA TYR A 142 10.49 -19.21 -15.01
C TYR A 142 9.20 -19.74 -14.39
N PRO A 143 8.41 -20.63 -15.04
CA PRO A 143 7.24 -21.22 -14.40
C PRO A 143 7.50 -21.78 -13.00
N THR A 144 8.60 -22.52 -12.83
CA THR A 144 8.99 -23.11 -11.54
C THR A 144 9.24 -22.06 -10.46
N ILE A 145 9.85 -20.93 -10.82
CA ILE A 145 10.13 -19.83 -9.89
C ILE A 145 8.87 -19.02 -9.61
N LEU A 146 8.05 -18.81 -10.64
CA LEU A 146 6.80 -18.05 -10.53
C LEU A 146 5.78 -18.75 -9.63
N ASP A 147 5.83 -20.07 -9.52
CA ASP A 147 5.05 -20.83 -8.53
C ASP A 147 5.43 -20.43 -7.09
N THR A 148 6.73 -20.42 -6.79
CA THR A 148 7.23 -19.95 -5.49
C THR A 148 6.89 -18.48 -5.24
N LEU A 149 7.09 -17.61 -6.24
CA LEU A 149 6.75 -16.20 -6.16
C LEU A 149 5.25 -16.00 -5.91
N GLY A 150 4.40 -16.76 -6.59
CA GLY A 150 2.95 -16.72 -6.43
C GLY A 150 2.52 -17.01 -5.01
N ASN A 151 3.09 -18.03 -4.38
CA ASN A 151 2.82 -18.38 -2.99
C ASN A 151 3.27 -17.27 -2.02
N LEU A 152 4.43 -16.66 -2.25
CA LEU A 152 4.92 -15.53 -1.44
C LEU A 152 4.03 -14.30 -1.56
N GLN A 153 3.62 -13.96 -2.79
CA GLN A 153 2.73 -12.83 -3.07
C GLN A 153 1.32 -13.07 -2.50
N GLU A 154 0.81 -14.30 -2.61
CA GLU A 154 -0.46 -14.67 -1.99
C GLU A 154 -0.39 -14.46 -0.47
N SER A 155 0.65 -14.99 0.19
CA SER A 155 0.88 -14.79 1.62
C SER A 155 0.86 -13.31 2.00
N ALA A 156 1.60 -12.47 1.28
CA ALA A 156 1.65 -11.02 1.52
C ALA A 156 0.25 -10.37 1.45
N VAL A 157 -0.55 -10.71 0.44
CA VAL A 157 -1.92 -10.19 0.28
C VAL A 157 -2.83 -10.64 1.42
N TRP A 158 -2.71 -11.90 1.88
CA TRP A 158 -3.48 -12.41 3.01
C TRP A 158 -3.11 -11.76 4.34
N LEU A 159 -1.82 -11.50 4.57
CA LEU A 159 -1.35 -10.81 5.77
C LEU A 159 -1.97 -9.41 5.86
N ILE A 160 -1.96 -8.64 4.76
CA ILE A 160 -2.64 -7.34 4.68
C ILE A 160 -4.14 -7.47 4.91
N ARG A 161 -4.81 -8.42 4.25
CA ARG A 161 -6.25 -8.66 4.43
C ARG A 161 -6.59 -8.90 5.90
N ASN A 162 -5.77 -9.67 6.61
CA ASN A 162 -6.01 -10.00 8.01
C ASN A 162 -5.91 -8.74 8.88
N GLN A 163 -4.90 -7.89 8.66
CA GLN A 163 -4.78 -6.59 9.36
C GLN A 163 -6.01 -5.70 9.14
N VAL A 164 -6.48 -5.58 7.89
CA VAL A 164 -7.70 -4.82 7.55
C VAL A 164 -8.92 -5.42 8.24
N ARG A 165 -9.07 -6.74 8.21
CA ARG A 165 -10.19 -7.44 8.86
C ARG A 165 -10.19 -7.26 10.37
N ASP A 166 -9.03 -7.23 11.00
CA ASP A 166 -8.90 -7.01 12.44
C ASP A 166 -9.33 -5.59 12.84
N ILE A 167 -9.15 -4.61 11.95
CA ILE A 167 -9.71 -3.26 12.12
C ILE A 167 -11.23 -3.29 11.97
N GLU A 168 -11.76 -3.85 10.88
CA GLU A 168 -13.21 -3.91 10.60
C GLU A 168 -14.00 -4.57 11.72
N LYS A 169 -13.41 -5.59 12.39
CA LYS A 169 -14.05 -6.31 13.49
C LYS A 169 -14.09 -5.54 14.81
N LYS A 170 -13.34 -4.45 14.97
CA LYS A 170 -13.37 -3.63 16.18
C LYS A 170 -14.71 -2.87 16.22
N VAL A 171 -15.75 -3.51 16.76
CA VAL A 171 -17.06 -2.88 16.96
C VAL A 171 -16.95 -1.84 18.07
N PRO A 172 -17.28 -0.56 17.82
CA PRO A 172 -17.32 0.45 18.86
C PRO A 172 -18.38 0.10 19.91
N THR A 173 -18.03 0.18 21.19
CA THR A 173 -19.02 0.02 22.26
C THR A 173 -20.01 1.19 22.22
N PRO A 174 -21.33 0.95 22.27
CA PRO A 174 -22.32 2.03 22.26
C PRO A 174 -22.06 3.05 23.37
N GLY A 175 -21.91 4.33 23.00
CA GLY A 175 -21.67 5.43 23.94
C GLY A 175 -20.21 5.65 24.36
N ALA A 176 -19.26 4.81 23.92
CA ALA A 176 -17.84 5.05 24.15
C ALA A 176 -17.31 6.21 23.28
N VAL A 177 -16.33 6.94 23.81
CA VAL A 177 -15.58 7.95 23.04
C VAL A 177 -14.84 7.22 21.91
N PRO A 178 -15.03 7.59 20.64
CA PRO A 178 -14.25 7.01 19.56
C PRO A 178 -12.77 7.32 19.75
N ASN A 179 -11.94 6.28 19.83
CA ASN A 179 -10.47 6.39 19.97
C ASN A 179 -9.76 5.55 18.90
N PRO A 180 -9.85 5.92 17.61
CA PRO A 180 -9.17 5.20 16.54
C PRO A 180 -7.64 5.36 16.61
N GLU A 181 -6.92 4.25 16.43
CA GLU A 181 -5.46 4.24 16.34
C GLU A 181 -5.00 4.71 14.95
N TYR A 182 -5.09 6.03 14.68
CA TYR A 182 -4.75 6.60 13.36
C TYR A 182 -3.35 6.25 12.87
N ARG A 183 -2.37 6.16 13.79
CA ARG A 183 -1.00 5.77 13.45
C ARG A 183 -0.95 4.36 12.86
N LYS A 184 -1.62 3.41 13.51
CA LYS A 184 -1.72 2.03 13.04
C LYS A 184 -2.42 1.94 11.69
N LEU A 185 -3.54 2.65 11.51
CA LEU A 185 -4.25 2.71 10.23
C LEU A 185 -3.34 3.24 9.11
N HIS A 186 -2.60 4.31 9.38
CA HIS A 186 -1.68 4.90 8.41
C HIS A 186 -0.49 3.99 8.08
N ASP A 187 0.12 3.36 9.08
CA ASP A 187 1.24 2.43 8.86
C ASP A 187 0.78 1.22 8.04
N ILE A 188 -0.38 0.61 8.37
CA ILE A 188 -0.99 -0.45 7.54
C ILE A 188 -1.21 0.05 6.11
N GLY A 189 -1.70 1.28 5.93
CA GLY A 189 -1.86 1.91 4.63
C GLY A 189 -0.58 1.92 3.81
N ARG A 190 0.56 2.28 4.43
CA ARG A 190 1.87 2.23 3.77
C ARG A 190 2.25 0.80 3.36
N HIS A 191 1.97 -0.20 4.21
CA HIS A 191 2.25 -1.59 3.87
C HIS A 191 1.38 -2.10 2.72
N VAL A 192 0.09 -1.73 2.68
CA VAL A 192 -0.81 -2.08 1.58
C VAL A 192 -0.28 -1.54 0.25
N ILE A 193 0.12 -0.26 0.23
CA ILE A 193 0.66 0.38 -0.98
C ILE A 193 1.89 -0.39 -1.50
N HIS A 194 2.84 -0.72 -0.62
CA HIS A 194 4.05 -1.44 -1.03
C HIS A 194 3.74 -2.86 -1.55
N VAL A 195 2.82 -3.58 -0.91
CA VAL A 195 2.42 -4.92 -1.39
C VAL A 195 1.76 -4.81 -2.77
N SER A 196 0.84 -3.87 -2.96
CA SER A 196 0.23 -3.61 -4.27
C SER A 196 1.28 -3.26 -5.34
N GLU A 197 2.21 -2.36 -5.02
CA GLU A 197 3.29 -1.93 -5.94
C GLU A 197 4.17 -3.11 -6.37
N THR A 198 4.65 -3.93 -5.43
CA THR A 198 5.48 -5.10 -5.76
C THR A 198 4.74 -6.10 -6.63
N LEU A 199 3.44 -6.27 -6.40
CA LEU A 199 2.60 -7.18 -7.16
C LEU A 199 2.32 -6.67 -8.58
N ASP A 200 2.10 -5.36 -8.73
CA ASP A 200 2.02 -4.69 -10.04
C ASP A 200 3.29 -4.90 -10.86
N VAL A 201 4.45 -4.66 -10.24
CA VAL A 201 5.75 -4.85 -10.89
C VAL A 201 5.99 -6.33 -11.23
N ALA A 202 5.58 -7.26 -10.37
CA ALA A 202 5.69 -8.69 -10.66
C ALA A 202 4.85 -9.10 -11.87
N VAL A 203 3.60 -8.62 -11.98
CA VAL A 203 2.74 -8.87 -13.16
C VAL A 203 3.39 -8.32 -14.43
N LEU A 204 3.87 -7.07 -14.41
CA LEU A 204 4.55 -6.45 -15.55
C LEU A 204 5.82 -7.22 -15.96
N THR A 205 6.56 -7.73 -14.98
CA THR A 205 7.77 -8.51 -15.22
C THR A 205 7.43 -9.85 -15.91
N ILE A 206 6.35 -10.53 -15.50
CA ILE A 206 5.89 -11.76 -16.17
C ILE A 206 5.39 -11.47 -17.59
N GLU A 207 4.64 -10.38 -17.78
CA GLU A 207 4.19 -9.97 -19.13
C GLU A 207 5.39 -9.71 -20.05
N SER A 208 6.46 -9.11 -19.55
CA SER A 208 7.72 -8.95 -20.29
C SER A 208 8.36 -10.30 -20.63
N ILE A 209 8.45 -11.22 -19.67
CA ILE A 209 8.94 -12.58 -19.89
C ILE A 209 8.13 -13.29 -20.99
N GLN A 210 6.80 -13.21 -20.95
CA GLN A 210 5.91 -13.80 -21.96
C GLN A 210 6.15 -13.20 -23.34
N MET A 211 6.25 -11.86 -23.44
CA MET A 211 6.51 -11.19 -24.70
C MET A 211 7.85 -11.61 -25.32
N HIS A 212 8.90 -11.73 -24.51
CA HIS A 212 10.21 -12.18 -24.98
C HIS A 212 10.25 -13.67 -25.32
N HIS A 213 9.50 -14.50 -24.59
CA HIS A 213 9.30 -15.91 -24.90
C HIS A 213 8.60 -16.11 -26.25
N LEU A 214 7.50 -15.40 -26.49
CA LEU A 214 6.78 -15.45 -27.78
C LEU A 214 7.67 -15.01 -28.93
N ARG A 215 8.42 -13.91 -28.76
CA ARG A 215 9.39 -13.44 -29.77
C ARG A 215 10.45 -14.51 -30.06
N PHE A 216 10.93 -15.18 -29.01
CA PHE A 216 11.91 -16.26 -29.16
C PHE A 216 11.35 -17.44 -29.97
N LEU A 217 10.13 -17.90 -29.67
CA LEU A 217 9.49 -19.00 -30.40
C LEU A 217 9.28 -18.67 -31.88
N VAL A 218 8.85 -17.44 -32.19
CA VAL A 218 8.66 -16.99 -33.59
C VAL A 218 10.00 -16.86 -34.32
N SER A 219 11.04 -16.37 -33.63
CA SER A 219 12.35 -16.09 -34.26
C SER A 219 13.22 -17.32 -34.41
N ASN A 220 12.93 -18.42 -33.69
CA ASN A 220 13.76 -19.62 -33.66
C ASN A 220 12.88 -20.90 -33.66
N PRO A 221 12.05 -21.11 -34.69
CA PRO A 221 11.05 -22.20 -34.70
C PRO A 221 11.68 -23.60 -34.63
N ASP A 222 12.92 -23.76 -35.10
CA ASP A 222 13.61 -25.06 -35.15
C ASP A 222 14.40 -25.39 -33.87
N VAL A 223 14.51 -24.45 -32.94
CA VAL A 223 15.35 -24.59 -31.74
C VAL A 223 14.61 -25.31 -30.60
N THR A 224 13.34 -24.99 -30.44
CA THR A 224 12.52 -25.43 -29.31
C THR A 224 11.52 -26.48 -29.78
N ASP A 225 11.35 -27.55 -28.98
CA ASP A 225 10.27 -28.49 -29.22
C ASP A 225 8.91 -27.77 -29.10
N PRO A 226 8.01 -27.85 -30.11
CA PRO A 226 6.74 -27.12 -30.08
C PRO A 226 5.86 -27.44 -28.87
N ALA A 227 5.93 -28.67 -28.33
CA ALA A 227 5.18 -29.05 -27.13
C ALA A 227 5.79 -28.40 -25.87
N ALA A 228 7.12 -28.43 -25.72
CA ALA A 228 7.82 -27.72 -24.65
C ALA A 228 7.54 -26.21 -24.68
N GLY A 229 7.66 -25.57 -25.84
CA GLY A 229 7.39 -24.14 -26.01
C GLY A 229 5.95 -23.78 -25.63
N ARG A 230 4.98 -24.60 -26.05
CA ARG A 230 3.56 -24.42 -25.68
C ARG A 230 3.33 -24.58 -24.18
N SER A 231 3.94 -25.60 -23.55
CA SER A 231 3.82 -25.81 -22.10
C SER A 231 4.31 -24.59 -21.33
N VAL A 232 5.51 -24.11 -21.65
CA VAL A 232 6.09 -22.91 -21.00
C VAL A 232 5.20 -21.68 -21.21
N SER A 233 4.67 -21.45 -22.43
CA SER A 233 3.76 -20.33 -22.68
C SER A 233 2.47 -20.42 -21.85
N VAL A 234 1.87 -21.61 -21.72
CA VAL A 234 0.66 -21.84 -20.92
C VAL A 234 0.93 -21.59 -19.44
N ASP A 235 2.03 -22.11 -18.92
CA ASP A 235 2.37 -21.97 -17.50
C ASP A 235 2.70 -20.52 -17.14
N LEU A 236 3.43 -19.80 -18.02
CA LEU A 236 3.65 -18.35 -17.86
C LEU A 236 2.32 -17.57 -17.88
N GLY A 237 1.38 -17.96 -18.76
CA GLY A 237 0.03 -17.40 -18.80
C GLY A 237 -0.74 -17.61 -17.50
N TYR A 238 -0.70 -18.83 -16.97
CA TYR A 238 -1.31 -19.17 -15.69
C TYR A 238 -0.77 -18.30 -14.55
N HIS A 239 0.55 -18.17 -14.41
CA HIS A 239 1.13 -17.36 -13.34
C HIS A 239 0.83 -15.87 -13.49
N ARG A 240 0.82 -15.34 -14.73
CA ARG A 240 0.40 -13.96 -15.00
C ARG A 240 -1.03 -13.73 -14.53
N ASP A 241 -1.95 -14.62 -14.87
CA ASP A 241 -3.36 -14.48 -14.50
C ASP A 241 -3.58 -14.68 -12.99
N PHE A 242 -2.85 -15.61 -12.37
CA PHE A 242 -2.87 -15.81 -10.92
C PHE A 242 -2.43 -14.54 -10.17
N LEU A 243 -1.31 -13.93 -10.53
CA LEU A 243 -0.83 -12.70 -9.90
C LEU A 243 -1.74 -11.50 -10.22
N ALA A 244 -2.30 -11.43 -11.43
CA ALA A 244 -3.28 -10.40 -11.77
C ALA A 244 -4.55 -10.49 -10.89
N ASN A 245 -5.00 -11.70 -10.57
CA ASN A 245 -6.11 -11.91 -9.63
C ASN A 245 -5.75 -11.49 -8.20
N LEU A 246 -4.52 -11.79 -7.75
CA LEU A 246 -4.02 -11.30 -6.46
C LEU A 246 -3.97 -9.77 -6.44
N ARG A 247 -3.60 -9.12 -7.55
CA ARG A 247 -3.60 -7.65 -7.68
C ARG A 247 -5.00 -7.07 -7.44
N HIS A 248 -6.02 -7.68 -8.01
CA HIS A 248 -7.41 -7.25 -7.77
C HIS A 248 -7.80 -7.39 -6.28
N ARG A 249 -7.33 -8.43 -5.59
CA ARG A 249 -7.53 -8.59 -4.14
C ARG A 249 -6.78 -7.52 -3.34
N ALA A 250 -5.54 -7.22 -3.69
CA ALA A 250 -4.75 -6.15 -3.06
C ALA A 250 -5.46 -4.79 -3.19
N ALA A 251 -5.92 -4.45 -4.39
CA ALA A 251 -6.70 -3.23 -4.65
C ALA A 251 -8.02 -3.19 -3.87
N SER A 252 -8.70 -4.32 -3.69
CA SER A 252 -9.89 -4.40 -2.84
C SER A 252 -9.57 -4.16 -1.36
N ASN A 253 -8.48 -4.75 -0.85
CA ASN A 253 -8.04 -4.54 0.54
C ASN A 253 -7.64 -3.07 0.79
N GLU A 254 -7.01 -2.41 -0.19
CA GLU A 254 -6.68 -0.99 -0.11
C GLU A 254 -7.93 -0.13 0.01
N LYS A 255 -8.93 -0.34 -0.86
CA LYS A 255 -10.20 0.39 -0.79
C LYS A 255 -10.94 0.15 0.52
N ARG A 256 -10.91 -1.07 1.04
CA ARG A 256 -11.50 -1.41 2.35
C ARG A 256 -10.82 -0.63 3.47
N LEU A 257 -9.49 -0.60 3.49
CA LEU A 257 -8.75 0.19 4.48
C LEU A 257 -9.04 1.69 4.38
N GLN A 258 -9.13 2.24 3.17
CA GLN A 258 -9.49 3.65 2.95
C GLN A 258 -10.89 3.96 3.50
N ASN A 259 -11.86 3.07 3.31
CA ASN A 259 -13.19 3.21 3.88
C ASN A 259 -13.16 3.21 5.42
N GLU A 260 -12.37 2.32 6.03
CA GLU A 260 -12.20 2.27 7.49
C GLU A 260 -11.52 3.54 8.04
N ILE A 261 -10.52 4.08 7.34
CA ILE A 261 -9.90 5.36 7.68
C ILE A 261 -10.94 6.49 7.65
N GLN A 262 -11.75 6.56 6.59
CA GLN A 262 -12.79 7.58 6.48
C GLN A 262 -13.86 7.43 7.56
N LEU A 263 -14.26 6.20 7.87
CA LEU A 263 -15.21 5.90 8.95
C LEU A 263 -14.66 6.36 10.30
N ALA A 264 -13.39 6.08 10.59
CA ALA A 264 -12.72 6.51 11.81
C ALA A 264 -12.76 8.04 11.98
N PHE A 265 -12.40 8.81 10.94
CA PHE A 265 -12.45 10.27 10.98
C PHE A 265 -13.88 10.80 11.15
N ASN A 266 -14.84 10.26 10.39
CA ASN A 266 -16.24 10.68 10.47
C ASN A 266 -16.84 10.39 11.85
N SER A 267 -16.48 9.26 12.46
CA SER A 267 -16.97 8.88 13.79
C SER A 267 -16.51 9.85 14.88
N VAL A 268 -15.24 10.26 14.87
CA VAL A 268 -14.71 11.25 15.82
C VAL A 268 -15.33 12.62 15.58
N ALA A 269 -15.49 13.03 14.33
CA ALA A 269 -16.13 14.29 13.98
C ALA A 269 -17.60 14.33 14.47
N GLN A 270 -18.37 13.27 14.22
CA GLN A 270 -19.76 13.16 14.68
C GLN A 270 -19.87 13.14 16.21
N TYR A 271 -18.96 12.45 16.90
CA TYR A 271 -18.94 12.45 18.37
C TYR A 271 -18.68 13.84 18.95
N ASN A 272 -17.70 14.55 18.39
CA ASN A 272 -17.37 15.91 18.83
C ASN A 272 -18.51 16.89 18.52
N ALA A 273 -19.09 16.81 17.32
CA ALA A 273 -20.24 17.63 16.93
C ALA A 273 -21.47 17.35 17.82
N GLY A 274 -21.78 16.08 18.09
CA GLY A 274 -22.89 15.71 18.98
C GLY A 274 -22.67 16.17 20.43
N GLN A 275 -21.43 16.14 20.91
CA GLN A 275 -21.05 16.71 22.22
C GLN A 275 -21.23 18.23 22.25
N THR A 276 -20.76 18.95 21.23
CA THR A 276 -20.92 20.41 21.14
C THR A 276 -22.38 20.79 21.03
N ASP A 277 -23.15 20.08 20.21
CA ASP A 277 -24.57 20.34 19.99
C ASP A 277 -25.40 20.02 21.23
N SER A 278 -25.10 18.92 21.91
CA SER A 278 -25.75 18.59 23.20
C SER A 278 -25.45 19.62 24.28
N ARG A 279 -24.21 20.13 24.34
CA ARG A 279 -23.83 21.21 25.27
C ARG A 279 -24.58 22.50 24.95
N ALA A 280 -24.64 22.88 23.66
CA ALA A 280 -25.38 24.05 23.21
C ALA A 280 -26.88 23.92 23.52
N MET A 281 -27.49 22.78 23.20
CA MET A 281 -28.91 22.52 23.43
C MET A 281 -29.28 22.53 24.92
N LYS A 282 -28.46 21.91 25.79
CA LYS A 282 -28.65 21.97 27.25
C LYS A 282 -28.56 23.41 27.78
N THR A 283 -27.64 24.20 27.23
CA THR A 283 -27.47 25.60 27.62
C THR A 283 -28.68 26.43 27.21
N ILE A 284 -29.15 26.27 25.97
CA ILE A 284 -30.35 26.95 25.47
C ILE A 284 -31.57 26.55 26.29
N ALA A 285 -31.78 25.26 26.54
CA ALA A 285 -32.91 24.77 27.34
C ALA A 285 -32.87 25.27 28.79
N PHE A 286 -31.69 25.30 29.41
CA PHE A 286 -31.53 25.86 30.76
C PHE A 286 -31.82 27.36 30.78
N ALA A 287 -31.31 28.11 29.80
CA ALA A 287 -31.58 29.53 29.65
C ALA A 287 -33.08 29.80 29.44
N THR A 288 -33.75 29.04 28.57
CA THR A 288 -35.20 29.22 28.34
C THR A 288 -36.03 28.83 29.56
N LEU A 289 -35.69 27.77 30.29
CA LEU A 289 -36.38 27.41 31.52
C LEU A 289 -36.32 28.52 32.57
N ILE A 290 -35.14 29.12 32.77
CA ILE A 290 -34.98 30.24 33.71
C ILE A 290 -35.76 31.46 33.20
N PHE A 291 -35.51 31.90 31.97
CA PHE A 291 -36.10 33.14 31.46
C PHE A 291 -37.62 33.04 31.30
N LEU A 292 -38.11 32.01 30.62
CA LEU A 292 -39.54 31.86 30.35
C LEU A 292 -40.31 31.56 31.64
N GLY A 293 -39.80 30.67 32.50
CA GLY A 293 -40.44 30.32 33.76
C GLY A 293 -40.49 31.49 34.73
N PHE A 294 -39.38 32.20 34.89
CA PHE A 294 -39.31 33.34 35.79
C PHE A 294 -40.18 34.51 35.31
N ILE A 295 -40.04 34.92 34.05
CA ILE A 295 -40.79 36.05 33.49
C ILE A 295 -42.29 35.74 33.46
N SER A 296 -42.71 34.54 33.03
CA SER A 296 -44.13 34.18 33.04
C SER A 296 -44.72 34.14 34.46
N SER A 297 -43.98 33.62 35.45
CA SER A 297 -44.46 33.60 36.84
C SER A 297 -44.62 35.00 37.43
N LEU A 298 -43.71 35.93 37.11
CA LEU A 298 -43.81 37.33 37.52
C LEU A 298 -45.05 38.02 36.94
N PHE A 299 -45.32 37.81 35.64
CA PHE A 299 -46.47 38.41 34.98
C PHE A 299 -47.81 37.70 35.28
N SER A 300 -47.76 36.45 35.75
CA SER A 300 -48.95 35.68 36.13
C SER A 300 -49.49 36.05 37.52
N MET A 301 -48.69 36.66 38.39
CA MET A 301 -49.22 37.25 39.62
C MET A 301 -50.08 38.45 39.24
N SER A 302 -51.39 38.38 39.55
CA SER A 302 -52.43 39.28 39.05
C SER A 302 -52.12 40.78 39.29
N LEU A 303 -51.49 41.43 38.31
CA LEU A 303 -51.22 42.87 38.30
C LEU A 303 -52.45 43.71 37.91
N PHE A 304 -53.56 43.06 37.54
CA PHE A 304 -54.83 43.69 37.18
C PHE A 304 -55.92 43.23 38.16
N HIS A 305 -56.53 44.18 38.86
CA HIS A 305 -57.75 43.92 39.65
C HIS A 305 -58.93 44.56 38.91
N GLY A 306 -59.92 43.75 38.54
CA GLY A 306 -61.19 44.25 38.02
C GLY A 306 -62.05 44.78 39.16
N GLY A 307 -62.18 46.10 39.28
CA GLY A 307 -63.15 46.72 40.17
C GLY A 307 -64.56 46.64 39.60
N GLN A 308 -65.58 46.57 40.46
CA GLN A 308 -67.01 46.38 40.12
C GLN A 308 -67.63 47.42 39.15
N ASN A 309 -66.92 48.49 38.78
CA ASN A 309 -67.46 49.60 38.00
C ASN A 309 -66.74 49.84 36.65
N ASN A 310 -66.32 48.78 35.95
CA ASN A 310 -65.82 48.85 34.57
C ASN A 310 -64.58 49.75 34.31
N GLU A 311 -63.90 50.23 35.35
CA GLU A 311 -62.64 50.96 35.23
C GLU A 311 -61.45 49.99 35.29
N TRP A 312 -60.71 49.92 34.18
CA TRP A 312 -59.47 49.16 34.06
C TRP A 312 -58.35 49.88 34.83
N GLY A 313 -58.24 49.60 36.12
CA GLY A 313 -57.16 50.13 36.96
C GLY A 313 -55.87 49.33 36.83
N VAL A 314 -54.81 49.95 36.29
CA VAL A 314 -53.45 49.42 36.39
C VAL A 314 -53.02 49.47 37.85
N SER A 315 -52.58 48.34 38.42
CA SER A 315 -52.12 48.30 39.82
C SER A 315 -50.95 49.26 40.06
N SER A 316 -51.00 50.02 41.16
CA SER A 316 -49.93 50.94 41.58
C SER A 316 -48.60 50.23 41.89
N LYS A 317 -48.56 48.89 41.89
CA LYS A 317 -47.37 48.06 42.04
C LYS A 317 -46.64 47.75 40.73
N PHE A 318 -47.04 48.33 39.60
CA PHE A 318 -46.38 48.13 38.29
C PHE A 318 -44.88 48.44 38.30
N TRP A 319 -44.43 49.40 39.13
CA TRP A 319 -43.01 49.73 39.27
C TRP A 319 -42.15 48.55 39.78
N LEU A 320 -42.76 47.61 40.49
CA LEU A 320 -42.10 46.39 40.98
C LEU A 320 -41.56 45.52 39.83
N ASN A 321 -42.16 45.59 38.64
CA ASN A 321 -41.67 44.90 37.45
C ASN A 321 -40.26 45.38 37.06
N TRP A 322 -40.01 46.69 37.11
CA TRP A 322 -38.70 47.25 36.77
C TRP A 322 -37.65 46.95 37.85
N VAL A 323 -38.07 46.91 39.12
CA VAL A 323 -37.22 46.56 40.26
C VAL A 323 -36.68 45.14 40.16
N PHE A 324 -37.45 44.19 39.62
CA PHE A 324 -36.98 42.81 39.41
C PHE A 324 -36.36 42.58 38.02
N ALA A 325 -36.90 43.20 36.97
CA ALA A 325 -36.40 43.00 35.61
C ALA A 325 -34.97 43.53 35.41
N ILE A 326 -34.64 44.71 35.96
CA ILE A 326 -33.32 45.33 35.76
C ILE A 326 -32.20 44.51 36.43
N PRO A 327 -32.30 44.12 37.72
CA PRO A 327 -31.27 43.30 38.36
C PRO A 327 -31.09 41.93 37.70
N ILE A 328 -32.16 41.32 37.20
CA ILE A 328 -32.10 39.99 36.58
C ILE A 328 -31.48 40.05 35.19
N THR A 329 -31.73 41.13 34.45
CA THR A 329 -31.04 41.39 33.19
C THR A 329 -29.54 41.60 33.42
N ILE A 330 -29.17 42.36 34.45
CA ILE A 330 -27.77 42.56 34.85
C ILE A 330 -27.14 41.24 35.31
N ALA A 331 -27.81 40.48 36.16
CA ALA A 331 -27.33 39.18 36.65
C ALA A 331 -27.11 38.21 35.49
N THR A 332 -27.99 38.19 34.49
CA THR A 332 -27.79 37.37 33.29
C THR A 332 -26.58 37.84 32.50
N GLY A 333 -26.41 39.15 32.29
CA GLY A 333 -25.22 39.69 31.62
C GLY A 333 -23.92 39.35 32.34
N VAL A 334 -23.93 39.32 33.68
CA VAL A 334 -22.79 38.92 34.51
C VAL A 334 -22.52 37.41 34.39
N VAL A 335 -23.55 36.56 34.48
CA VAL A 335 -23.42 35.10 34.28
C VAL A 335 -22.89 34.79 32.88
N TRP A 336 -23.35 35.50 31.85
CA TRP A 336 -22.83 35.37 30.48
C TRP A 336 -21.36 35.78 30.38
N ARG A 337 -20.97 36.88 31.02
CA ARG A 337 -19.59 37.39 31.02
C ARG A 337 -18.61 36.47 31.76
N TYR A 338 -19.07 35.81 32.83
CA TYR A 338 -18.27 34.84 33.59
C TYR A 338 -18.51 33.38 33.16
N TRP A 339 -19.30 33.15 32.11
CA TRP A 339 -19.73 31.83 31.67
C TRP A 339 -18.55 30.89 31.39
N HIS A 340 -17.51 31.40 30.72
CA HIS A 340 -16.29 30.64 30.42
C HIS A 340 -15.52 30.18 31.67
N ASN A 341 -15.69 30.84 32.81
CA ASN A 341 -15.04 30.49 34.07
C ASN A 341 -15.90 29.58 34.96
N VAL A 342 -17.22 29.67 34.86
CA VAL A 342 -18.17 28.88 35.66
C VAL A 342 -18.43 27.51 35.03
N PHE A 343 -18.42 27.42 33.71
CA PHE A 343 -18.46 26.17 32.96
C PHE A 343 -17.17 26.03 32.15
N PRO A 344 -16.03 25.72 32.80
CA PRO A 344 -14.84 25.34 32.06
C PRO A 344 -15.23 24.10 31.24
N GLY A 345 -15.26 24.24 29.91
CA GLY A 345 -15.36 23.08 29.04
C GLY A 345 -14.24 22.14 29.46
N ALA A 346 -14.58 20.90 29.82
CA ALA A 346 -13.58 19.92 30.23
C ALA A 346 -12.48 19.91 29.17
N GLU A 347 -11.35 20.52 29.52
CA GLU A 347 -10.20 20.63 28.65
C GLU A 347 -9.75 19.21 28.40
N TYR A 348 -9.72 18.80 27.13
CA TYR A 348 -9.14 17.53 26.75
C TYR A 348 -7.67 17.59 27.14
N LYS A 349 -7.31 16.98 28.27
CA LYS A 349 -5.91 16.70 28.60
C LYS A 349 -5.50 15.54 27.70
N PRO A 350 -4.65 15.74 26.68
CA PRO A 350 -4.06 14.61 25.98
C PRO A 350 -3.36 13.74 27.02
N ALA A 351 -3.53 12.42 26.90
CA ALA A 351 -2.83 11.47 27.74
C ALA A 351 -1.32 11.81 27.75
N PRO A 352 -0.62 11.66 28.89
CA PRO A 352 0.82 11.93 28.93
C PRO A 352 1.49 11.06 27.89
N VAL A 353 2.09 11.72 26.88
CA VAL A 353 3.01 11.09 25.93
C VAL A 353 4.06 10.41 26.79
N ARG A 354 4.09 9.07 26.80
CA ARG A 354 5.18 8.33 27.44
C ARG A 354 6.47 8.80 26.76
N ALA A 355 7.42 9.27 27.56
CA ALA A 355 8.69 9.80 27.10
C ALA A 355 9.35 8.81 26.12
N GLY A 356 9.38 9.20 24.85
CA GLY A 356 9.84 8.38 23.73
C GLY A 356 9.49 8.96 22.36
N GLU A 357 8.40 9.73 22.25
CA GLU A 357 7.96 10.34 21.00
C GLU A 357 8.23 11.86 21.01
N LEU A 358 9.38 12.26 20.47
CA LEU A 358 9.62 13.63 20.04
C LEU A 358 8.94 13.84 18.67
N PRO A 359 8.04 14.83 18.50
CA PRO A 359 7.57 15.19 17.18
C PRO A 359 8.69 15.92 16.42
N VAL A 360 9.11 15.35 15.29
CA VAL A 360 9.96 16.04 14.32
C VAL A 360 9.16 17.20 13.75
N ARG A 361 9.64 18.42 14.03
CA ARG A 361 9.12 19.68 13.51
C ARG A 361 9.31 19.71 11.98
N SER A 362 8.29 19.35 11.21
CA SER A 362 8.28 19.63 9.78
C SER A 362 7.95 21.10 9.56
N GLU A 363 8.94 21.89 9.15
CA GLU A 363 8.75 23.24 8.66
C GLU A 363 7.86 23.19 7.40
N SER A 364 6.66 23.76 7.51
CA SER A 364 5.76 23.97 6.38
C SER A 364 6.29 25.13 5.53
N VAL A 365 6.86 24.82 4.36
CA VAL A 365 7.12 25.81 3.31
C VAL A 365 5.79 26.18 2.68
N MET A 366 5.30 27.40 2.94
CA MET A 366 4.23 28.01 2.15
C MET A 366 4.75 28.38 0.75
N PRO A 367 3.95 28.21 -0.32
CA PRO A 367 4.22 28.83 -1.60
C PRO A 367 3.83 30.32 -1.54
N LYS A 368 4.79 31.21 -1.77
CA LYS A 368 4.50 32.63 -2.01
C LYS A 368 3.91 32.79 -3.41
N SER A 369 2.65 33.21 -3.47
CA SER A 369 2.06 33.83 -4.65
C SER A 369 2.33 35.34 -4.63
N THR A 370 3.12 35.89 -5.56
CA THR A 370 2.83 37.20 -6.18
C THR A 370 3.73 37.48 -7.40
N VAL A 371 3.03 37.94 -8.46
CA VAL A 371 3.45 38.61 -9.72
C VAL A 371 4.16 37.77 -10.77
#